data_AF-X1AW54-F1
#
_entry.id   AF-X1AW54-F1
#
_cell.length_a   1.000
_cell.length_b   1.000
_cell.length_c   1.000
_cell.angle_alpha   90.00
_cell.angle_beta   90.00
_cell.angle_gamma   90.00
#
_symmetry.space_group_name_H-M   'P 1'
#
loop_
_entity.id
_entity.type
_entity.pdbx_description
1 polymer ?
#
loop_
_entity_poly.entity_id
_entity_poly.type
_entity_poly.pdbx_seq_one_letter_code
_entity_poly.pdbx_strand_id
1 'polypeptide(L)'
;MDETPPFIISDEALDKVITLSLMMNCNVLNESVVMRKNYLDGSVVSGFQRTAFLAVAGHVSIKTVSNQDKKISIPYVYIEEDAAG
;
A
#
# COMPACT_ATOMS: atom_id res chain seq x y z
N MET A 1 -19.10 8.76 -12.15
CA MET A 1 -18.19 9.11 -13.26
C MET A 1 -17.14 10.05 -12.70
N ASP A 2 -15.87 9.82 -13.02
CA ASP A 2 -14.65 10.46 -12.47
C ASP A 2 -14.54 11.96 -12.80
N GLU A 3 -15.56 12.73 -12.43
CA GLU A 3 -15.70 14.18 -12.61
C GLU A 3 -15.30 14.96 -11.35
N THR A 4 -14.86 14.27 -10.30
CA THR A 4 -14.52 14.87 -9.00
C THR A 4 -13.01 14.74 -8.76
N PRO A 5 -12.33 15.80 -8.27
CA PRO A 5 -10.91 15.73 -7.93
C PRO A 5 -10.58 14.50 -7.07
N PRO A 6 -9.35 13.95 -7.16
CA PRO A 6 -8.95 12.83 -6.33
C PRO A 6 -9.23 13.16 -4.86
N PHE A 7 -10.03 12.31 -4.23
CA PHE A 7 -10.37 12.44 -2.82
C PHE A 7 -9.11 12.25 -1.97
N ILE A 8 -9.06 12.97 -0.85
CA ILE A 8 -7.98 12.85 0.12
C ILE A 8 -8.04 11.43 0.70
N ILE A 9 -6.87 10.80 0.87
CA ILE A 9 -6.74 9.51 1.54
C ILE A 9 -7.32 9.64 2.95
N SER A 10 -8.13 8.68 3.39
CA SER A 10 -8.66 8.67 4.75
C SER A 10 -7.53 8.74 5.78
N ASP A 11 -7.61 9.70 6.71
CA ASP A 11 -6.63 9.86 7.79
C ASP A 11 -6.49 8.58 8.62
N GLU A 12 -7.61 7.90 8.90
CA GLU A 12 -7.60 6.62 9.63
C GLU A 12 -6.83 5.53 8.85
N ALA A 13 -7.00 5.51 7.53
CA ALA A 13 -6.29 4.54 6.69
C ALA A 13 -4.79 4.86 6.62
N LEU A 14 -4.45 6.15 6.58
CA LEU A 14 -3.07 6.63 6.61
C LEU A 14 -2.36 6.30 7.94
N ASP A 15 -3.04 6.49 9.07
CA ASP A 15 -2.50 6.13 10.40
C ASP A 15 -2.21 4.63 10.50
N LYS A 16 -3.13 3.79 10.02
CA LYS A 16 -2.96 2.33 10.02
C LYS A 16 -1.77 1.88 9.18
N VAL A 17 -1.63 2.41 7.96
CA VAL A 17 -0.55 2.00 7.05
C VAL A 17 0.81 2.54 7.50
N ILE A 18 0.87 3.74 8.09
CA ILE A 18 2.09 4.25 8.73
C ILE A 18 2.48 3.35 9.91
N THR A 19 1.54 3.02 10.78
CA THR A 19 1.77 2.13 11.93
C THR A 19 2.31 0.77 11.46
N LEU A 20 1.64 0.15 10.48
CA LEU A 20 2.07 -1.13 9.92
C LEU A 20 3.46 -1.03 9.29
N SER A 21 3.74 0.04 8.54
CA SER A 21 5.04 0.28 7.91
C SER A 21 6.16 0.36 8.96
N LEU A 22 5.94 1.06 10.06
CA LEU A 22 6.90 1.16 11.16
C LEU A 22 7.12 -0.19 11.85
N MET A 23 6.05 -0.97 12.09
CA MET A 23 6.15 -2.33 12.64
C MET A 23 6.97 -3.27 11.73
N MET A 24 6.93 -3.03 10.42
CA MET A 24 7.68 -3.76 9.40
C MET A 24 9.06 -3.16 9.12
N ASN A 25 9.54 -2.22 9.95
CA ASN A 25 10.83 -1.54 9.79
C ASN A 25 10.98 -0.84 8.42
N CYS A 26 9.89 -0.41 7.80
CA CYS A 26 9.92 0.32 6.54
C CYS A 26 10.31 1.79 6.75
N ASN A 27 10.90 2.40 5.73
CA ASN A 27 11.07 3.84 5.62
C ASN A 27 9.79 4.45 5.02
N VAL A 28 9.04 5.19 5.83
CA VAL A 28 7.84 5.93 5.39
C VAL A 28 8.27 7.14 4.58
N LEU A 29 7.61 7.38 3.45
CA LEU A 29 7.87 8.51 2.57
C LEU A 29 7.29 9.80 3.18
N ASN A 30 8.00 10.93 2.99
CA ASN A 30 7.51 12.23 3.46
C ASN A 30 6.31 12.74 2.65
N GLU A 31 6.22 12.33 1.39
CA GLU A 31 5.16 12.71 0.46
C GLU A 31 4.72 11.48 -0.33
N SER A 32 3.41 11.40 -0.61
CA SER A 32 2.83 10.36 -1.45
C SER A 32 1.92 10.96 -2.51
N VAL A 33 1.89 10.30 -3.66
CA VAL A 33 1.09 10.72 -4.81
C VAL A 33 0.09 9.63 -5.11
N VAL A 34 -1.19 10.01 -5.20
CA VAL A 34 -2.25 9.11 -5.65
C VAL A 34 -2.11 8.90 -7.16
N MET A 35 -1.97 7.64 -7.54
CA MET A 35 -1.85 7.15 -8.91
C MET A 35 -3.13 6.44 -9.33
N ARG A 36 -3.34 6.34 -10.64
CA ARG A 36 -4.46 5.61 -11.26
C ARG A 36 -3.94 4.39 -11.99
N LYS A 37 -4.24 3.20 -11.46
CA LYS A 37 -3.93 1.93 -12.11
C LYS A 37 -5.11 1.54 -12.99
N ASN A 38 -4.93 1.64 -14.31
CA ASN A 38 -6.00 1.38 -15.29
C ASN A 38 -6.24 -0.13 -15.47
N TYR A 39 -7.50 -0.51 -15.64
CA TYR A 39 -7.95 -1.87 -15.92
C TYR A 39 -8.76 -1.89 -17.23
N LEU A 40 -8.44 -2.84 -18.11
CA LEU A 40 -9.05 -2.98 -19.45
C LEU A 40 -10.13 -4.08 -19.49
N ASP A 41 -10.29 -4.83 -18.41
CA ASP A 41 -11.13 -6.04 -18.32
C ASP A 41 -12.55 -5.77 -17.80
N GLY A 42 -12.89 -4.52 -17.51
CA GLY A 42 -14.22 -4.12 -17.02
C GLY A 42 -14.51 -4.51 -15.57
N SER A 43 -13.53 -5.04 -14.83
CA SER A 43 -13.67 -5.44 -13.41
C SER A 43 -13.84 -4.27 -12.44
N VAL A 44 -13.58 -3.04 -12.89
CA VAL A 44 -13.66 -1.83 -12.07
C VAL A 44 -14.61 -0.84 -12.75
N VAL A 45 -15.66 -0.41 -12.03
CA VAL A 45 -16.74 0.46 -12.53
C VAL A 45 -16.22 1.78 -13.15
N SER A 46 -15.07 2.28 -12.69
CA SER A 46 -14.40 3.50 -13.19
C SER A 46 -13.34 3.25 -14.26
N GLY A 47 -12.98 2.01 -14.57
CA GLY A 47 -11.87 1.66 -15.46
C GLY A 47 -10.46 1.87 -14.87
N PHE A 48 -10.35 2.31 -13.62
CA PHE A 48 -9.10 2.42 -12.88
C PHE A 48 -9.32 2.32 -11.37
N GLN A 49 -8.29 1.87 -10.65
CA GLN A 49 -8.21 1.84 -9.19
C GLN A 49 -7.23 2.92 -8.71
N ARG A 50 -7.58 3.62 -7.62
CA ARG A 50 -6.66 4.56 -6.97
C ARG A 50 -5.69 3.81 -6.07
N THR A 51 -4.40 4.12 -6.19
CA THR A 51 -3.32 3.54 -5.38
C THR A 51 -2.31 4.62 -5.03
N ALA A 52 -1.69 4.58 -3.86
CA ALA A 52 -0.62 5.49 -3.47
C ALA A 52 0.52 4.71 -2.82
N PHE A 53 1.75 5.15 -3.09
CA PHE A 53 2.97 4.55 -2.57
C PHE A 53 3.40 5.24 -1.28
N LEU A 54 3.65 4.48 -0.21
CA LEU A 54 3.79 5.05 1.13
C LEU A 54 5.07 4.70 1.88
N ALA A 55 5.64 3.51 1.70
CA ALA A 55 6.85 3.12 2.40
C ALA A 55 7.69 2.11 1.62
N VAL A 56 8.98 2.06 1.94
CA VAL A 56 9.97 1.21 1.25
C VAL A 56 10.94 0.52 2.19
N ALA A 57 11.64 -0.47 1.66
CA ALA A 57 12.85 -1.05 2.27
C ALA A 57 12.64 -1.60 3.70
N GLY A 58 11.46 -2.16 3.98
CA GLY A 58 11.17 -2.84 5.22
C GLY A 58 11.66 -4.28 5.27
N HIS A 59 11.50 -4.90 6.44
CA HIS A 59 11.72 -6.32 6.64
C HIS A 59 10.98 -6.87 7.86
N VAL A 60 10.65 -8.15 7.82
CA VAL A 60 10.21 -8.93 8.98
C VAL A 60 11.19 -10.06 9.28
N SER A 61 11.37 -10.37 10.56
CA SER A 61 12.22 -11.48 11.00
C SER A 61 11.35 -12.68 11.33
N ILE A 62 11.66 -13.83 10.75
CA ILE A 62 10.99 -15.10 11.03
C ILE A 62 11.99 -16.14 11.53
N LYS A 63 11.53 -17.08 12.36
CA LYS A 63 12.28 -18.29 12.69
C LYS A 63 12.06 -19.36 11.62
N THR A 64 13.13 -19.94 11.13
CA THR A 64 13.05 -21.09 10.20
C THR A 64 12.74 -22.38 10.95
N VAL A 65 12.46 -23.46 10.21
CA VAL A 65 12.34 -24.82 10.77
C VAL A 65 13.63 -25.29 11.47
N SER A 66 14.79 -24.73 11.10
CA SER A 66 16.08 -24.95 11.75
C SER A 66 16.33 -24.02 12.95
N ASN A 67 15.32 -23.26 13.39
CA ASN A 67 15.39 -22.27 14.47
C ASN A 67 16.39 -21.13 14.25
N GLN A 68 16.68 -20.80 12.99
CA GLN A 68 17.54 -19.68 12.61
C GLN A 68 16.69 -18.44 12.30
N ASP A 69 17.22 -17.25 12.59
CA ASP A 69 16.58 -16.00 12.20
C ASP A 69 16.79 -15.74 10.70
N LYS A 70 15.68 -15.51 9.98
CA LYS A 70 15.69 -15.12 8.58
C LYS A 70 14.94 -13.80 8.44
N LYS A 71 15.59 -12.80 7.82
CA LYS A 71 14.92 -11.57 7.40
C LYS A 71 14.25 -11.78 6.04
N ILE A 72 12.97 -11.42 5.95
CA ILE A 72 12.20 -11.37 4.72
C ILE A 72 11.97 -9.90 4.37
N SER A 73 12.41 -9.50 3.18
CA SER A 73 12.30 -8.12 2.73
C SER A 73 10.86 -7.76 2.37
N ILE A 74 10.46 -6.54 2.74
CA ILE A 74 9.22 -5.89 2.33
C ILE A 74 9.62 -4.67 1.51
N PRO A 75 9.75 -4.80 0.19
CA PRO A 75 10.37 -3.76 -0.63
C PRO A 75 9.50 -2.50 -0.70
N TYR A 76 8.18 -2.66 -0.70
CA TYR A 76 7.21 -1.62 -1.00
C TYR A 76 5.93 -1.81 -0.18
N VAL A 77 5.33 -0.70 0.25
CA VAL A 77 3.99 -0.63 0.86
C VAL A 77 3.16 0.37 0.07
N TYR A 78 1.98 -0.06 -0.35
CA TYR A 78 0.99 0.76 -1.05
C TYR A 78 -0.32 0.79 -0.25
N ILE A 79 -1.10 1.85 -0.45
CA ILE A 79 -2.50 1.93 -0.04
C ILE A 79 -3.36 2.02 -1.30
N GLU A 80 -4.43 1.23 -1.37
CA GLU A 80 -5.32 1.19 -2.54
C GLU A 80 -6.77 0.95 -2.10
N GLU A 81 -7.70 1.39 -2.94
CA GLU A 81 -9.13 1.11 -2.74
C GLU A 81 -9.45 -0.32 -3.18
N ASP A 82 -10.36 -0.99 -2.49
CA ASP A 82 -10.81 -2.31 -2.92
C ASP A 82 -11.70 -2.21 -4.18
N ALA A 83 -11.67 -3.23 -5.02
CA ALA A 83 -12.60 -3.33 -6.13
C ALA A 83 -13.97 -3.79 -5.60
N ALA A 84 -15.06 -3.17 -6.06
CA ALA A 84 -16.38 -3.72 -5.84
C ALA A 84 -16.51 -4.99 -6.72
N GLY A 85 -16.38 -6.16 -6.09
CA GLY A 85 -16.63 -7.46 -6.74
C GLY A 85 -18.09 -7.71 -7.06
#